data_AF-A0A2N1Y3H4-F1
#
_entry.id   AF-A0A2N1Y3H4-F1
#
_cell.length_a   1.000
_cell.length_b   1.000
_cell.length_c   1.000
_cell.angle_alpha   90.00
_cell.angle_beta   90.00
_cell.angle_gamma   90.00
#
_symmetry.space_group_name_H-M   'P 1'
#
loop_
_entity.id
_entity.type
_entity.pdbx_description
1 polymer ?
#
loop_
_entity_poly.entity_id
_entity_poly.type
_entity_poly.pdbx_seq_one_letter_code
_entity_poly.pdbx_strand_id
1 'polypeptide(L)' 'MNTKLTLRLDEDLISRAKRYSAKSGKSLSQLVADYFSLIDANPTTPHAAPTPRVRALLGALAGATVDEADYRRHLEDKHR' A
#
# COMPACT_ATOMS: atom_id res chain seq x y z
N MET A 1 7.39 -14.10 -21.02
CA MET A 1 7.60 -13.16 -22.15
C MET A 1 7.19 -11.78 -21.66
N ASN A 2 8.00 -10.73 -21.87
CA ASN A 2 7.59 -9.36 -21.53
C ASN A 2 6.96 -8.70 -22.76
N THR A 3 5.69 -8.31 -22.64
CA THR A 3 4.96 -7.56 -23.66
C THR A 3 4.90 -6.08 -23.26
N LYS A 4 4.96 -5.18 -24.25
CA LYS A 4 4.95 -3.73 -24.01
C LYS A 4 3.52 -3.20 -24.15
N LEU A 5 3.02 -2.54 -23.10
CA LEU A 5 1.81 -1.75 -23.13
C LEU A 5 2.17 -0.25 -23.17
N THR A 6 1.55 0.51 -24.06
CA THR A 6 1.71 1.97 -24.14
C THR A 6 0.39 2.64 -23.79
N LEU A 7 0.40 3.50 -22.78
CA LEU A 7 -0.78 4.24 -22.31
C LEU A 7 -0.67 5.72 -22.73
N ARG A 8 -1.78 6.32 -23.15
CA ARG A 8 -1.88 7.78 -23.34
C ARG A 8 -2.39 8.38 -22.03
N LEU A 9 -1.63 9.28 -21.45
CA LEU A 9 -1.89 9.89 -20.14
C LEU A 9 -1.46 11.36 -20.20
N ASP A 10 -2.06 12.19 -19.36
CA ASP A 10 -1.68 13.59 -19.22
C ASP A 10 -0.24 13.71 -18.70
N GLU A 11 0.50 14.71 -19.20
CA GLU A 11 1.91 14.91 -18.86
C GLU A 11 2.12 15.14 -17.36
N ASP A 12 1.22 15.91 -16.73
CA ASP A 12 1.25 16.14 -15.28
C ASP A 12 1.07 14.85 -14.48
N LEU A 13 0.24 13.94 -14.97
CA LEU A 13 0.02 12.64 -14.33
C LEU A 13 1.29 11.77 -14.45
N ILE A 14 1.92 11.74 -15.62
CA ILE A 14 3.21 11.05 -15.84
C ILE A 14 4.27 11.60 -14.88
N SER A 15 4.36 12.92 -14.74
CA SER A 15 5.32 13.60 -13.86
C SER A 15 5.10 13.22 -12.39
N ARG A 16 3.85 13.26 -11.90
CA ARG A 16 3.50 12.83 -10.54
C ARG A 16 3.84 11.36 -10.31
N ALA A 17 3.50 10.48 -11.25
CA ALA A 17 3.73 9.05 -11.13
C ALA A 17 5.24 8.72 -11.04
N LYS A 18 6.08 9.35 -11.87
CA LYS A 18 7.54 9.20 -11.81
C LYS A 18 8.13 9.71 -10.48
N ARG A 19 7.65 10.84 -9.95
CA ARG A 19 8.08 11.33 -8.63
C ARG A 19 7.73 10.33 -7.52
N TYR A 20 6.53 9.77 -7.57
CA TYR A 20 6.10 8.77 -6.60
C TYR A 20 6.91 7.47 -6.70
N SER A 21 7.17 6.99 -7.93
CA SER A 21 7.97 5.79 -8.16
C SER A 21 9.39 5.93 -7.59
N ALA A 22 10.02 7.10 -7.79
CA ALA A 22 11.34 7.39 -7.24
C ALA A 22 11.35 7.39 -5.69
N LYS A 23 10.33 7.97 -5.06
CA LYS A 23 10.20 7.99 -3.59
C LYS A 23 9.91 6.61 -3.00
N SER A 24 9.12 5.78 -3.69
CA SER A 24 8.72 4.46 -3.20
C SER A 24 9.75 3.37 -3.46
N GLY A 25 10.78 3.62 -4.29
CA GLY A 25 11.77 2.62 -4.69
C GLY A 25 11.24 1.56 -5.66
N LYS A 26 9.99 1.69 -6.12
CA LYS A 26 9.38 0.81 -7.14
C LYS A 26 9.42 1.48 -8.51
N SER A 27 9.68 0.72 -9.56
CA SER A 27 9.56 1.25 -10.93
C SER A 27 8.11 1.56 -11.26
N LEU A 28 7.87 2.54 -12.15
CA LEU A 28 6.52 2.87 -12.59
C LEU A 28 5.82 1.66 -13.23
N SER A 29 6.55 0.87 -14.00
CA SER A 29 6.04 -0.38 -14.58
C SER A 29 5.61 -1.38 -13.51
N GLN A 30 6.36 -1.52 -12.41
CA GLN A 30 5.96 -2.39 -11.30
C GLN A 30 4.70 -1.86 -10.60
N LEU A 31 4.59 -0.54 -10.39
CA LEU A 31 3.40 0.04 -9.79
C LEU A 31 2.13 -0.22 -10.61
N VAL A 32 2.23 -0.07 -11.93
CA VAL A 32 1.10 -0.34 -12.84
C VAL A 32 0.79 -1.83 -12.90
N ALA A 33 1.80 -2.71 -12.91
CA ALA A 33 1.61 -4.16 -12.87
C ALA A 33 0.92 -4.60 -11.57
N ASP A 34 1.37 -4.08 -10.41
CA ASP A 34 0.74 -4.32 -9.12
C ASP A 34 -0.74 -3.90 -9.16
N TYR A 35 -1.06 -2.73 -9.72
CA TYR A 35 -2.43 -2.27 -9.88
C TYR A 35 -3.27 -3.17 -10.79
N PHE A 36 -2.76 -3.56 -11.96
CA PHE A 36 -3.48 -4.45 -12.88
C PHE A 36 -3.72 -5.84 -12.29
N SER A 37 -2.82 -6.34 -11.43
CA SER A 37 -3.04 -7.60 -10.72
C SER A 37 -4.28 -7.58 -9.82
N LEU A 38 -4.74 -6.40 -9.38
CA LEU A 38 -5.96 -6.24 -8.61
C LEU A 38 -7.23 -6.29 -9.47
N ILE A 39 -7.13 -6.04 -10.78
CA ILE A 39 -8.29 -6.08 -11.69
C ILE A 39 -8.76 -7.52 -11.89
N ASP A 40 -7.82 -8.46 -11.99
CA ASP A 40 -8.10 -9.91 -12.11
C ASP A 40 -8.32 -10.61 -10.76
N ALA A 41 -8.20 -9.89 -9.64
CA ALA A 41 -8.39 -10.45 -8.32
C ALA A 41 -9.90 -10.73 -8.09
N ASN A 42 -10.33 -11.94 -8.44
CA ASN A 42 -11.61 -12.49 -8.04
C ASN A 42 -11.74 -12.36 -6.50
N PRO A 43 -12.84 -11.82 -5.92
CA PRO A 43 -12.96 -11.63 -4.47
C PRO A 43 -12.82 -12.91 -3.64
N THR A 44 -12.85 -14.07 -4.29
CA THR A 44 -12.62 -15.41 -3.73
C THR A 44 -11.17 -15.90 -3.80
N THR A 45 -10.26 -15.18 -4.46
CA THR A 45 -8.83 -15.51 -4.40
C THR A 45 -8.30 -15.15 -3.02
N PRO A 46 -7.58 -16.06 -2.33
CA PRO A 46 -7.05 -15.78 -1.01
C PRO A 46 -6.18 -14.54 -1.13
N HIS A 47 -6.56 -13.48 -0.39
CA HIS A 47 -5.79 -12.24 -0.31
C HIS A 47 -4.30 -12.60 -0.24
N ALA A 48 -3.51 -11.98 -1.11
CA ALA A 48 -2.06 -12.13 -1.12
C ALA A 48 -1.55 -12.08 0.33
N ALA A 49 -0.74 -13.06 0.71
CA ALA A 49 -0.31 -13.23 2.09
C ALA A 49 0.19 -11.88 2.64
N PRO A 50 -0.26 -11.47 3.84
CA PRO A 50 0.08 -10.16 4.38
C PRO A 50 1.60 -9.99 4.37
N THR A 51 2.05 -8.79 3.99
CA THR A 51 3.47 -8.47 3.99
C THR A 51 4.08 -8.78 5.36
N PRO A 52 5.39 -9.09 5.46
CA PRO A 52 6.02 -9.44 6.74
C PRO A 52 5.72 -8.45 7.88
N ARG A 53 5.66 -7.14 7.56
CA ARG A 53 5.28 -6.10 8.52
C ARG A 53 3.83 -6.21 8.99
N VAL A 54 2.90 -6.41 8.07
CA VAL A 54 1.47 -6.58 8.40
C VAL A 54 1.26 -7.86 9.21
N ARG A 55 1.94 -8.96 8.84
CA ARG A 55 1.88 -10.22 9.58
C ARG A 55 2.43 -10.08 11.01
N ALA A 56 3.49 -9.29 11.21
CA ALA A 56 4.04 -9.03 12.54
C ALA A 56 3.10 -8.19 13.44
N LEU A 57 2.19 -7.40 12.84
CA LEU A 57 1.19 -6.61 13.56
C LEU A 57 -0.11 -7.37 13.80
N LEU A 58 -0.35 -8.47 13.08
CA LEU A 58 -1.56 -9.27 13.20
C LEU A 58 -1.67 -9.84 14.62
N GLY A 59 -2.72 -9.47 15.35
CA GLY A 59 -2.93 -9.92 16.73
C GLY A 59 -2.19 -9.09 17.79
N ALA A 60 -1.49 -8.01 17.43
CA ALA A 60 -0.79 -7.15 18.39
C ALA A 60 -1.71 -6.51 19.45
N LEU A 61 -3.02 -6.45 19.19
CA LEU A 61 -4.04 -5.96 20.11
C LEU A 61 -5.09 -7.04 20.45
N ALA A 62 -4.77 -8.32 20.28
CA ALA A 62 -5.70 -9.40 20.61
C ALA A 62 -6.03 -9.36 22.12
N GLY A 63 -7.31 -9.21 22.44
CA GLY A 63 -7.80 -9.12 23.83
C GLY A 63 -7.60 -7.76 24.51
N ALA A 64 -7.05 -6.77 23.81
CA ALA A 64 -6.96 -5.40 24.32
C ALA A 64 -8.29 -4.67 24.13
N THR A 65 -8.79 -4.02 25.18
CA THR A 65 -9.88 -3.04 25.11
C THR A 65 -9.27 -1.65 24.99
N VAL A 66 -8.80 -1.32 23.79
CA VAL A 66 -8.28 0.01 23.45
C VAL A 66 -9.23 0.71 22.51
N ASP A 67 -9.42 2.00 22.74
CA ASP A 67 -10.24 2.85 21.89
C ASP A 67 -9.44 4.03 21.32
N GLU A 68 -10.12 4.89 20.57
CA GLU A 68 -9.48 6.04 19.93
C GLU A 68 -9.02 7.09 20.95
N ALA A 69 -9.59 7.14 22.15
CA ALA A 69 -9.14 8.04 23.21
C ALA A 69 -7.80 7.60 23.79
N ASP A 70 -7.53 6.29 23.89
CA ASP A 70 -6.22 5.77 24.24
C ASP A 70 -5.14 6.20 23.26
N TYR A 71 -5.46 6.19 21.96
CA TYR A 71 -4.53 6.65 20.92
C TYR A 71 -4.25 8.16 21.03
N ARG A 72 -5.28 8.99 21.25
CA ARG A 72 -5.11 10.45 21.41
C ARG A 72 -4.22 10.77 22.61
N ARG A 73 -4.45 10.13 23.75
CA ARG A 73 -3.61 10.27 24.97
C ARG A 73 -2.16 9.85 24.71
N HIS A 74 -1.93 8.75 24.00
CA HIS A 74 -0.59 8.35 23.58
C HIS A 74 0.11 9.43 22.75
N LEU A 75 -0.59 10.07 21.81
CA LEU A 75 -0.02 11.14 20.98
C LEU A 75 0.34 12.37 21.80
N GLU A 76 -0.51 12.78 22.75
CA GLU A 76 -0.24 13.88 23.67
C GLU A 76 1.04 13.62 24.48
N ASP A 77 1.18 12.44 25.07
CA ASP A 77 2.36 12.05 25.85
C ASP A 77 3.62 11.97 24.99
N LYS A 78 3.51 11.47 23.75
CA LYS A 78 4.64 11.30 22.83
C LYS A 78 5.23 12.63 22.32
N HIS A 79 4.39 13.66 22.19
CA HIS A 79 4.77 14.97 21.65
C HIS A 79 5.03 16.02 22.74
N ARG A 80 5.06 15.61 24.00
CA ARG A 80 5.48 16.43 25.14
C ARG A 80 7.00 16.47 25.28
#